data_AF-A0A7Y5GW77-F1
#
_entry.id   AF-A0A7Y5GW77-F1
#
_cell.length_a   1.000
_cell.length_b   1.000
_cell.length_c   1.000
_cell.angle_alpha   90.00
_cell.angle_beta   90.00
_cell.angle_gamma   90.00
#
_symmetry.space_group_name_H-M   'P 1'
#
loop_
_entity.id
_entity.type
_entity.pdbx_description
1 polymer ?
#
loop_
_entity_poly.entity_id
_entity_poly.type
_entity_poly.pdbx_seq_one_letter_code
_entity_poly.pdbx_strand_id
1 'polypeptide(L)'
;MRNTRSGSRWIPILIAVLLGCTTTATAADIYINGVKVGAIADLQLNNCNIRFDSRGDLHITAPGYQVAGGPTQTTAGVSNTAPVLQNNYFLTTTATKPGAAQYRFELYINGNKVREFSSLDSGLALSLNTYLTKGKNTVGIKAYKDMGIAVAAPDRSDAFEIVIGEGRGRGDTLLVDKVLWRIRKVGSDLAADSQQINVIAD
;
A
#
# COMPACT_ATOMS: atom_id res chain seq x y z
N MET A 1 70.01 -63.60 -22.69
CA MET A 1 71.32 -63.17 -22.16
C MET A 1 71.13 -61.87 -21.41
N ARG A 2 71.45 -61.88 -20.09
CA ARG A 2 71.82 -60.77 -19.18
C ARG A 2 70.87 -59.56 -19.11
N ASN A 3 70.56 -58.95 -17.98
CA ASN A 3 70.82 -59.14 -16.55
C ASN A 3 69.90 -58.10 -15.87
N THR A 4 69.09 -58.45 -14.87
CA THR A 4 69.27 -58.10 -13.44
C THR A 4 69.63 -56.61 -13.20
N ARG A 5 68.94 -55.83 -12.37
CA ARG A 5 68.64 -56.03 -10.92
C ARG A 5 67.65 -54.97 -10.38
N SER A 6 67.11 -55.29 -9.21
CA SER A 6 66.80 -54.39 -8.06
C SER A 6 65.69 -53.36 -8.27
N GLY A 7 64.53 -53.42 -7.60
CA GLY A 7 64.30 -53.69 -6.18
C GLY A 7 64.27 -52.36 -5.43
N SER A 8 63.09 -51.83 -5.10
CA SER A 8 62.82 -51.08 -3.87
C SER A 8 61.32 -50.76 -3.76
N ARG A 9 60.84 -50.80 -2.52
CA ARG A 9 59.44 -50.71 -2.08
C ARG A 9 58.97 -49.23 -2.13
N TRP A 10 57.66 -48.96 -2.12
CA TRP A 10 56.98 -47.98 -1.24
C TRP A 10 55.52 -47.65 -1.68
N ILE A 11 54.58 -47.97 -0.78
CA ILE A 11 53.39 -47.22 -0.31
C ILE A 11 52.25 -46.87 -1.32
N PRO A 12 50.98 -47.21 -1.00
CA PRO A 12 49.83 -47.06 -1.88
C PRO A 12 49.25 -45.64 -1.88
N ILE A 13 48.72 -45.18 -3.02
CA ILE A 13 47.86 -43.99 -3.07
C ILE A 13 46.47 -44.40 -3.54
N LEU A 14 45.56 -44.33 -2.57
CA LEU A 14 44.12 -44.33 -2.67
C LEU A 14 43.71 -43.00 -3.32
N ILE A 15 43.05 -43.01 -4.48
CA ILE A 15 42.28 -41.85 -4.96
C ILE A 15 40.84 -42.30 -5.12
N ALA A 16 40.09 -42.13 -4.02
CA ALA A 16 38.66 -41.96 -4.06
C ALA A 16 38.37 -40.50 -4.42
N VAL A 17 37.72 -40.24 -5.55
CA VAL A 17 37.02 -38.97 -5.77
C VAL A 17 35.59 -39.30 -6.19
N LEU A 18 34.80 -39.40 -5.12
CA LEU A 18 33.38 -39.13 -5.00
C LEU A 18 32.88 -38.15 -6.09
N LEU A 19 32.26 -38.68 -7.16
CA LEU A 19 31.41 -37.86 -8.02
C LEU A 19 30.19 -37.45 -7.19
N GLY A 20 30.20 -36.21 -6.74
CA GLY A 20 29.14 -35.59 -5.96
C GLY A 20 27.80 -35.73 -6.68
N CYS A 21 26.88 -36.45 -6.03
CA CYS A 21 25.46 -36.31 -6.27
C CYS A 21 25.12 -34.84 -5.96
N THR A 22 25.00 -34.01 -6.99
CA THR A 22 24.48 -32.66 -6.87
C THR A 22 23.01 -32.79 -6.55
N THR A 23 22.66 -32.84 -5.26
CA THR A 23 21.29 -32.72 -4.81
C THR A 23 20.82 -31.33 -5.22
N THR A 24 19.94 -31.28 -6.21
CA THR A 24 19.26 -30.06 -6.61
C THR A 24 18.43 -29.58 -5.42
N ALA A 25 18.91 -28.53 -4.76
CA ALA A 25 18.16 -27.83 -3.73
C ALA A 25 16.88 -27.28 -4.39
N THR A 26 15.74 -27.92 -4.11
CA THR A 26 14.44 -27.40 -4.50
C THR A 26 14.22 -26.12 -3.69
N ALA A 27 14.30 -24.97 -4.35
CA ALA A 27 14.01 -23.70 -3.72
C ALA A 27 12.52 -23.67 -3.36
N ALA A 28 12.23 -23.87 -2.07
CA ALA A 28 10.89 -23.73 -1.53
C ALA A 28 10.45 -22.26 -1.64
N ASP A 29 9.25 -22.02 -2.17
CA ASP A 29 8.71 -20.68 -2.28
C ASP A 29 8.00 -20.28 -0.99
N ILE A 30 8.12 -19.00 -0.62
CA ILE A 30 7.45 -18.43 0.55
C ILE A 30 6.31 -17.54 0.08
N TYR A 31 5.14 -17.73 0.67
CA TYR A 31 3.94 -16.95 0.39
C TYR A 31 3.48 -16.27 1.67
N ILE A 32 3.22 -14.96 1.61
CA ILE A 32 2.60 -14.21 2.71
C ILE A 32 1.25 -13.69 2.21
N ASN A 33 0.17 -14.04 2.90
CA ASN A 33 -1.20 -13.70 2.52
C ASN A 33 -1.54 -14.07 1.06
N GLY A 34 -0.96 -15.18 0.57
CA GLY A 34 -1.16 -15.68 -0.80
C GLY A 34 -0.27 -15.02 -1.87
N VAL A 35 0.57 -14.04 -1.51
CA VAL A 35 1.52 -13.40 -2.42
C VAL A 35 2.89 -14.05 -2.29
N LYS A 36 3.48 -14.47 -3.42
CA LYS A 36 4.85 -15.01 -3.45
C LYS A 36 5.84 -13.92 -3.08
N VAL A 37 6.70 -14.19 -2.11
CA VAL A 37 7.74 -13.27 -1.63
C VAL A 37 9.09 -13.83 -2.02
N GLY A 38 9.98 -12.95 -2.49
CA GLY A 38 11.37 -13.29 -2.81
C GLY A 38 12.22 -13.52 -1.57
N ALA A 39 13.54 -13.34 -1.68
CA ALA A 39 14.44 -13.48 -0.55
C ALA A 39 14.04 -12.55 0.62
N ILE A 40 13.80 -13.15 1.78
CA ILE A 40 13.43 -12.46 3.01
C ILE A 40 14.61 -12.57 3.97
N ALA A 41 15.19 -11.45 4.38
CA ALA A 41 16.20 -11.40 5.43
C ALA A 41 15.65 -10.62 6.63
N ASP A 42 15.87 -11.12 7.85
CA ASP A 42 15.52 -10.48 9.12
C ASP A 42 14.04 -10.07 9.28
N LEU A 43 13.12 -10.82 8.68
CA LEU A 43 11.68 -10.62 8.86
C LEU A 43 11.15 -11.42 10.04
N GLN A 44 10.69 -10.73 11.08
CA GLN A 44 9.94 -11.34 12.18
C GLN A 44 8.46 -10.99 12.02
N LEU A 45 7.63 -12.02 11.89
CA LEU A 45 6.18 -11.90 11.82
C LEU A 45 5.57 -12.41 13.12
N ASN A 46 4.83 -11.55 13.82
CA ASN A 46 4.17 -11.89 15.08
C ASN A 46 2.71 -12.23 14.83
N ASN A 47 2.18 -13.18 15.60
CA ASN A 47 0.76 -13.57 15.55
C ASN A 47 0.28 -14.05 14.17
N CYS A 48 1.12 -14.83 13.48
CA CYS A 48 0.85 -15.35 12.14
C CYS A 48 0.60 -16.86 12.17
N ASN A 49 -0.19 -17.36 11.21
CA ASN A 49 -0.36 -18.79 10.99
C ASN A 49 0.59 -19.27 9.90
N ILE A 50 1.37 -20.30 10.18
CA ILE A 50 2.39 -20.86 9.28
C ILE A 50 1.96 -22.27 8.90
N ARG A 51 1.86 -22.54 7.60
CA ARG A 51 1.57 -23.88 7.06
C ARG A 51 2.53 -24.23 5.93
N PHE A 52 2.92 -25.49 5.84
CA PHE A 52 3.61 -26.05 4.68
C PHE A 52 2.59 -26.78 3.82
N ASP A 53 2.65 -26.59 2.50
CA ASP A 53 1.78 -27.33 1.57
C ASP A 53 2.43 -28.65 1.10
N SER A 54 1.68 -29.45 0.35
CA SER A 54 2.14 -30.76 -0.16
C SER A 54 3.28 -30.66 -1.19
N ARG A 55 3.59 -29.46 -1.69
CA ARG A 55 4.70 -29.19 -2.62
C ARG A 55 5.94 -28.69 -1.88
N GLY A 56 5.83 -28.45 -0.57
CA GLY A 56 6.90 -27.93 0.27
C GLY A 56 6.95 -26.41 0.36
N ASP A 57 5.93 -25.71 -0.15
CA ASP A 57 5.86 -24.24 -0.08
C ASP A 57 5.42 -23.78 1.31
N LEU A 58 5.99 -22.67 1.78
CA LEU A 58 5.67 -22.08 3.06
C LEU A 58 4.60 -20.99 2.89
N HIS A 59 3.43 -21.16 3.48
CA HIS A 59 2.36 -20.17 3.48
C HIS A 59 2.22 -19.55 4.86
N ILE A 60 2.35 -18.24 4.92
CA ILE A 60 2.21 -17.43 6.13
C ILE A 60 0.95 -16.58 5.98
N THR A 61 -0.04 -16.83 6.83
CA THR A 61 -1.20 -15.93 6.96
C THR A 61 -0.93 -14.95 8.08
N ALA A 62 -0.76 -13.69 7.71
CA ALA A 62 -0.35 -12.60 8.58
C ALA A 62 -1.40 -11.48 8.52
N PRO A 63 -2.49 -11.56 9.30
CA PRO A 63 -3.52 -10.52 9.33
C PRO A 63 -2.90 -9.17 9.70
N GLY A 64 -3.12 -8.15 8.87
CA GLY A 64 -2.58 -6.80 9.07
C GLY A 64 -1.24 -6.50 8.38
N TYR A 65 -0.62 -7.48 7.72
CA TYR A 65 0.61 -7.27 6.93
C TYR A 65 0.29 -7.17 5.43
N GLN A 66 0.84 -6.16 4.75
CA GLN A 66 0.74 -6.00 3.30
C GLN A 66 2.07 -6.35 2.63
N VAL A 67 2.01 -7.09 1.52
CA VAL A 67 3.17 -7.50 0.74
C VAL A 67 3.17 -6.71 -0.57
N ALA A 68 4.15 -5.83 -0.76
CA ALA A 68 4.41 -5.20 -2.06
C ALA A 68 5.22 -6.19 -2.92
N GLY A 69 4.68 -6.63 -4.05
CA GLY A 69 5.34 -7.61 -4.91
C GLY A 69 6.49 -7.02 -5.73
N GLY A 70 7.68 -7.60 -5.64
CA GLY A 70 8.79 -7.47 -6.61
C GLY A 70 10.00 -6.61 -6.18
N PRO A 71 11.19 -6.82 -6.77
CA PRO A 71 12.30 -7.45 -6.05
C PRO A 71 13.48 -6.52 -5.67
N THR A 72 14.14 -6.88 -4.54
CA THR A 72 15.53 -6.60 -4.09
C THR A 72 16.02 -5.15 -4.03
N GLN A 73 16.30 -4.63 -2.81
CA GLN A 73 17.64 -4.70 -2.19
C GLN A 73 17.63 -4.12 -0.76
N THR A 74 18.42 -4.79 0.07
CA THR A 74 18.77 -4.69 1.50
C THR A 74 19.06 -3.30 2.05
N THR A 75 18.61 -2.97 3.28
CA THR A 75 19.48 -2.80 4.49
C THR A 75 18.72 -2.29 5.73
N ALA A 76 19.14 -2.82 6.88
CA ALA A 76 18.96 -2.34 8.26
C ALA A 76 17.54 -2.31 8.84
N GLY A 77 17.29 -3.28 9.72
CA GLY A 77 16.15 -3.32 10.63
C GLY A 77 16.10 -2.07 11.50
N VAL A 78 15.18 -1.17 11.15
CA VAL A 78 14.48 -0.35 12.12
C VAL A 78 13.19 -1.09 12.44
N SER A 79 12.94 -1.40 13.71
CA SER A 79 11.57 -1.61 14.19
C SER A 79 10.83 -0.31 13.98
N ASN A 80 10.31 -0.11 12.77
CA ASN A 80 9.41 0.97 12.48
C ASN A 80 8.03 0.47 12.90
N THR A 81 7.77 0.49 14.21
CA THR A 81 6.38 0.69 14.66
C THR A 81 5.99 2.06 14.15
N ALA A 82 5.57 2.13 12.89
CA ALA A 82 5.02 3.33 12.32
C ALA A 82 3.93 3.80 13.29
N PRO A 83 3.96 5.06 13.75
CA PRO A 83 2.96 5.55 14.68
C PRO A 83 1.56 5.25 14.14
N VAL A 84 0.85 4.34 14.81
CA VAL A 84 -0.54 4.05 14.45
C VAL A 84 -1.34 5.25 14.92
N LEU A 85 -2.06 5.89 14.00
CA LEU A 85 -2.97 6.97 14.32
C LEU A 85 -4.05 6.44 15.26
N GLN A 86 -4.24 7.13 16.38
CA GLN A 86 -5.30 6.87 17.36
C GLN A 86 -6.67 7.15 16.77
N ASN A 87 -6.75 8.16 15.89
CA ASN A 87 -8.00 8.56 15.24
C ASN A 87 -8.10 8.06 13.80
N ASN A 88 -9.33 7.92 13.31
CA ASN A 88 -9.58 7.67 11.89
C ASN A 88 -10.01 8.94 11.19
N TYR A 89 -9.36 9.24 10.09
CA TYR A 89 -9.55 10.42 9.27
C TYR A 89 -10.15 10.00 7.95
N PHE A 90 -11.18 10.73 7.53
CA PHE A 90 -11.95 10.39 6.35
C PHE A 90 -12.20 11.61 5.49
N LEU A 91 -12.25 11.37 4.19
CA LEU A 91 -12.87 12.26 3.22
C LEU A 91 -14.21 11.67 2.81
N THR A 92 -15.24 12.50 2.86
CA THR A 92 -16.58 12.17 2.36
C THR A 92 -17.01 13.19 1.32
N THR A 93 -17.80 12.75 0.35
CA THR A 93 -18.38 13.65 -0.66
C THR A 93 -19.90 13.55 -0.67
N THR A 94 -20.56 14.64 -1.01
CA THR A 94 -22.02 14.67 -1.19
C THR A 94 -22.36 15.66 -2.30
N ALA A 95 -23.21 15.24 -3.24
CA ALA A 95 -23.75 16.09 -4.27
C ALA A 95 -25.25 16.27 -4.09
N THR A 96 -25.77 17.47 -4.35
CA THR A 96 -27.23 17.68 -4.46
C THR A 96 -27.78 16.91 -5.66
N LYS A 97 -27.05 16.94 -6.78
CA LYS A 97 -27.26 16.11 -7.97
C LYS A 97 -25.89 15.66 -8.50
N PRO A 98 -25.62 14.36 -8.62
CA PRO A 98 -24.36 13.86 -9.17
C PRO A 98 -24.08 14.46 -10.56
N GLY A 99 -22.87 14.95 -10.77
CA GLY A 99 -22.40 15.55 -12.03
C GLY A 99 -22.81 17.00 -12.29
N ALA A 100 -23.83 17.53 -11.60
CA ALA A 100 -24.35 18.87 -11.88
C ALA A 100 -23.39 20.02 -11.51
N ALA A 101 -22.51 19.81 -10.52
CA ALA A 101 -21.49 20.80 -10.17
C ALA A 101 -20.37 20.92 -11.21
N GLN A 102 -20.15 19.88 -12.04
CA GLN A 102 -19.19 19.89 -13.15
C GLN A 102 -17.75 20.21 -12.72
N TYR A 103 -17.31 19.63 -11.61
CA TYR A 103 -15.94 19.72 -11.12
C TYR A 103 -15.23 18.37 -11.11
N ARG A 104 -13.93 18.43 -11.40
CA ARG A 104 -12.95 17.39 -11.13
C ARG A 104 -12.04 17.84 -10.00
N PHE A 105 -11.69 16.92 -9.13
CA PHE A 105 -10.98 17.18 -7.89
C PHE A 105 -9.74 16.29 -7.78
N GLU A 106 -8.65 16.88 -7.30
CA GLU A 106 -7.43 16.16 -6.94
C GLU A 106 -7.15 16.35 -5.46
N LEU A 107 -7.06 15.23 -4.73
CA LEU A 107 -6.66 15.18 -3.33
C LEU A 107 -5.15 15.05 -3.22
N TYR A 108 -4.55 15.94 -2.44
CA TYR A 108 -3.15 15.92 -2.06
C TYR A 108 -3.00 15.75 -0.55
N ILE A 109 -2.10 14.88 -0.13
CA ILE A 109 -1.71 14.73 1.28
C ILE A 109 -0.18 14.78 1.36
N ASN A 110 0.35 15.67 2.18
CA ASN A 110 1.78 15.90 2.34
C ASN A 110 2.49 16.15 1.00
N GLY A 111 1.83 16.86 0.08
CA GLY A 111 2.32 17.18 -1.26
C GLY A 111 2.12 16.09 -2.32
N ASN A 112 1.72 14.87 -1.93
CA ASN A 112 1.51 13.75 -2.86
C ASN A 112 0.06 13.67 -3.33
N LYS A 113 -0.16 13.46 -4.63
CA LYS A 113 -1.50 13.20 -5.18
C LYS A 113 -1.96 11.81 -4.73
N VAL A 114 -3.01 11.78 -3.93
CA VAL A 114 -3.57 10.54 -3.35
C VAL A 114 -4.69 9.99 -4.22
N ARG A 115 -5.58 10.86 -4.70
CA ARG A 115 -6.77 10.45 -5.45
C ARG A 115 -7.26 11.55 -6.37
N GLU A 116 -7.85 11.14 -7.48
CA GLU A 116 -8.69 11.98 -8.33
C GLU A 116 -10.14 11.49 -8.23
N PHE A 117 -11.08 12.43 -8.19
CA PHE A 117 -12.51 12.16 -8.19
C PHE A 117 -13.26 13.33 -8.81
N SER A 118 -14.56 13.19 -9.03
CA SER A 118 -15.37 14.14 -9.78
C SER A 118 -16.69 14.41 -9.09
N SER A 119 -17.46 15.34 -9.65
CA SER A 119 -18.82 15.65 -9.19
C SER A 119 -19.80 14.48 -9.36
N LEU A 120 -19.44 13.44 -10.12
CA LEU A 120 -20.22 12.21 -10.24
C LEU A 120 -20.06 11.31 -9.02
N ASP A 121 -18.94 11.42 -8.31
CA ASP A 121 -18.57 10.57 -7.18
C ASP A 121 -19.25 11.07 -5.88
N SER A 122 -20.58 11.17 -5.87
CA SER A 122 -21.35 11.50 -4.68
C SER A 122 -21.44 10.29 -3.74
N GLY A 123 -21.27 10.51 -2.44
CA GLY A 123 -21.27 9.44 -1.43
C GLY A 123 -19.95 8.68 -1.35
N LEU A 124 -18.87 9.20 -1.96
CA LEU A 124 -17.53 8.65 -1.81
C LEU A 124 -17.10 8.76 -0.35
N ALA A 125 -16.60 7.67 0.21
CA ALA A 125 -15.95 7.60 1.51
C ALA A 125 -14.53 7.06 1.33
N LEU A 126 -13.52 7.85 1.72
CA LEU A 126 -12.10 7.49 1.62
C LEU A 126 -11.43 7.60 2.97
N SER A 127 -10.78 6.52 3.43
CA SER A 127 -9.88 6.57 4.57
C SER A 127 -8.58 7.30 4.22
N LEU A 128 -8.19 8.26 5.05
CA LEU A 128 -6.96 9.03 4.89
C LEU A 128 -5.81 8.49 5.73
N ASN A 129 -6.07 7.53 6.63
CA ASN A 129 -5.09 7.02 7.59
C ASN A 129 -3.84 6.42 6.95
N THR A 130 -3.96 5.83 5.76
CA THR A 130 -2.83 5.27 5.01
C THR A 130 -1.87 6.35 4.50
N TYR A 131 -2.32 7.61 4.41
CA TYR A 131 -1.57 8.72 3.81
C TYR A 131 -1.12 9.77 4.85
N LEU A 132 -1.70 9.74 6.05
CA LEU A 132 -1.37 10.64 7.14
C LEU A 132 -0.27 10.04 8.02
N THR A 133 0.61 10.88 8.51
CA THR A 133 1.59 10.54 9.54
C THR A 133 1.19 11.17 10.87
N LYS A 134 1.63 10.62 12.00
CA LYS A 134 1.37 11.26 13.29
C LYS A 134 1.98 12.67 13.34
N GLY A 135 1.21 13.62 13.88
CA GLY A 135 1.54 15.03 13.96
C GLY A 135 0.94 15.85 12.81
N LYS A 136 1.65 16.88 12.39
CA LYS A 136 1.16 17.83 11.39
C LYS A 136 1.24 17.25 9.98
N ASN A 137 0.10 17.22 9.30
CA ASN A 137 -0.04 16.88 7.89
C ASN A 137 -0.60 18.06 7.12
N THR A 138 -0.26 18.16 5.84
CA THR A 138 -0.93 19.09 4.91
C THR A 138 -1.91 18.32 4.04
N VAL A 139 -3.16 18.78 4.02
CA VAL A 139 -4.21 18.19 3.17
C VAL A 139 -4.69 19.27 2.22
N GLY A 140 -4.65 18.99 0.92
CA GLY A 140 -4.99 19.93 -0.14
C GLY A 140 -5.99 19.36 -1.12
N ILE A 141 -6.87 20.21 -1.63
CA ILE A 141 -7.80 19.89 -2.72
C ILE A 141 -7.59 20.91 -3.82
N LYS A 142 -7.36 20.42 -5.04
CA LYS A 142 -7.46 21.22 -6.26
C LYS A 142 -8.77 20.90 -6.96
N ALA A 143 -9.51 21.93 -7.34
CA ALA A 143 -10.76 21.82 -8.05
C ALA A 143 -10.60 22.44 -9.44
N TYR A 144 -10.96 21.68 -10.47
CA TYR A 144 -10.95 22.09 -11.87
C TYR A 144 -12.36 22.04 -12.40
N LYS A 145 -12.80 23.11 -13.06
CA LYS A 145 -14.07 23.07 -13.78
C LYS A 145 -13.90 22.14 -14.98
N ASP A 146 -14.81 21.19 -15.10
CA ASP A 146 -14.83 20.21 -16.18
C ASP A 146 -16.25 20.16 -16.77
N MET A 147 -16.44 20.86 -17.88
CA MET A 147 -17.74 20.89 -18.56
C MET A 147 -18.04 19.59 -19.31
N GLY A 148 -17.05 18.70 -19.49
CA GLY A 148 -17.20 17.41 -20.17
C GLY A 148 -17.93 16.36 -19.33
N ILE A 149 -18.05 16.56 -18.01
CA ILE A 149 -18.79 15.69 -17.09
C ILE A 149 -20.22 16.19 -16.81
N ALA A 150 -20.70 17.15 -17.59
CA ALA A 150 -22.04 17.72 -17.43
C ALA A 150 -23.12 16.67 -17.68
N VAL A 151 -23.90 16.38 -16.64
CA VAL A 151 -25.11 15.53 -16.75
C VAL A 151 -26.38 16.40 -16.90
N ALA A 152 -26.32 17.67 -16.52
CA ALA A 152 -27.39 18.65 -16.65
C ALA A 152 -26.83 20.08 -16.70
N ALA A 153 -27.68 21.04 -17.09
CA ALA A 153 -27.35 22.46 -17.00
C ALA A 153 -27.16 22.86 -15.52
N PRO A 154 -26.06 23.52 -15.17
CA PRO A 154 -25.72 23.78 -13.78
C PRO A 154 -26.54 24.95 -13.20
N ASP A 155 -27.04 24.77 -11.97
CA ASP A 155 -27.66 25.83 -11.16
C ASP A 155 -26.76 26.20 -9.94
N ARG A 156 -27.02 27.35 -9.32
CA ARG A 156 -26.50 27.73 -8.00
C ARG A 156 -26.93 26.77 -6.89
N SER A 157 -28.06 26.08 -7.04
CA SER A 157 -28.49 25.04 -6.08
C SER A 157 -27.71 23.74 -6.19
N ASP A 158 -27.04 23.50 -7.33
CA ASP A 158 -26.33 22.24 -7.58
C ASP A 158 -24.95 22.26 -6.93
N ALA A 159 -24.92 21.93 -5.64
CA ALA A 159 -23.71 21.93 -4.84
C ALA A 159 -23.07 20.53 -4.76
N PHE A 160 -21.73 20.51 -4.79
CA PHE A 160 -20.89 19.39 -4.42
C PHE A 160 -20.06 19.78 -3.19
N GLU A 161 -20.15 18.96 -2.15
CA GLU A 161 -19.49 19.16 -0.87
C GLU A 161 -18.45 18.07 -0.63
N ILE A 162 -17.29 18.49 -0.14
CA ILE A 162 -16.21 17.63 0.32
C ILE A 162 -16.03 17.93 1.79
N VAL A 163 -16.10 16.90 2.63
CA VAL A 163 -15.90 17.00 4.07
C VAL A 163 -14.75 16.11 4.47
N ILE A 164 -13.76 16.70 5.14
CA ILE A 164 -12.67 15.99 5.79
C ILE A 164 -12.87 16.06 7.30
N GLY A 165 -12.79 14.93 7.97
CA GLY A 165 -13.04 14.88 9.40
C GLY A 165 -12.49 13.63 10.07
N GLU A 166 -12.47 13.68 11.40
CA GLU A 166 -12.28 12.51 12.24
C GLU A 166 -13.61 11.76 12.33
N GLY A 167 -13.56 10.44 12.38
CA GLY A 167 -14.77 9.64 12.45
C GLY A 167 -14.52 8.18 12.79
N ARG A 168 -15.56 7.38 12.64
CA ARG A 168 -15.52 5.93 12.85
C ARG A 168 -16.29 5.22 11.75
N GLY A 169 -15.72 4.13 11.25
CA GLY A 169 -16.45 3.16 10.42
C GLY A 169 -17.21 2.18 11.30
N ARG A 170 -18.49 1.97 11.03
CA ARG A 170 -19.28 0.85 11.54
C ARG A 170 -19.89 0.11 10.36
N GLY A 171 -19.30 -1.04 10.00
CA GLY A 171 -19.71 -1.77 8.79
C GLY A 171 -19.56 -0.90 7.55
N ASP A 172 -20.63 -0.78 6.76
CA ASP A 172 -20.68 0.04 5.55
C ASP A 172 -20.94 1.53 5.80
N THR A 173 -21.18 1.93 7.06
CA THR A 173 -21.49 3.33 7.40
C THR A 173 -20.29 4.02 8.03
N LEU A 174 -19.92 5.16 7.45
CA LEU A 174 -18.88 6.04 7.98
C LEU A 174 -19.55 7.24 8.65
N LEU A 175 -19.29 7.42 9.93
CA LEU A 175 -19.77 8.56 10.70
C LEU A 175 -18.60 9.53 10.88
N VAL A 176 -18.76 10.76 10.39
CA VAL A 176 -17.83 11.86 10.67
C VAL A 176 -18.21 12.44 12.03
N ASP A 177 -17.43 12.12 13.06
CA ASP A 177 -17.65 12.59 14.43
C ASP A 177 -17.24 14.07 14.58
N LYS A 178 -16.18 14.50 13.88
CA LYS A 178 -15.66 15.88 13.94
C LYS A 178 -15.20 16.36 12.57
N VAL A 179 -15.81 17.42 12.08
CA VAL A 179 -15.41 18.06 10.82
C VAL A 179 -14.17 18.91 11.04
N LEU A 180 -13.12 18.62 10.28
CA LEU A 180 -11.87 19.40 10.26
C LEU A 180 -11.89 20.42 9.13
N TRP A 181 -12.51 20.07 8.00
CA TRP A 181 -12.58 20.95 6.85
C TRP A 181 -13.78 20.62 5.97
N ARG A 182 -14.37 21.67 5.39
CA ARG A 182 -15.47 21.56 4.44
C ARG A 182 -15.19 22.47 3.26
N ILE A 183 -15.35 21.92 2.06
CA ILE A 183 -15.30 22.64 0.80
C ILE A 183 -16.64 22.47 0.12
N ARG A 184 -17.16 23.55 -0.44
CA ARG A 184 -18.40 23.54 -1.22
C ARG A 184 -18.13 24.19 -2.57
N LYS A 185 -18.50 23.50 -3.65
CA LYS A 185 -18.47 24.03 -5.02
C LYS A 185 -19.87 23.96 -5.62
N VAL A 186 -20.31 25.02 -6.28
CA VAL A 186 -21.62 25.07 -6.92
C VAL A 186 -21.48 25.05 -8.44
N GLY A 187 -22.46 24.49 -9.13
CA GLY A 187 -22.44 24.32 -10.58
C GLY A 187 -22.28 25.62 -11.36
N SER A 188 -22.81 26.73 -10.85
CA SER A 188 -22.67 28.04 -11.51
C SER A 188 -21.25 28.61 -11.47
N ASP A 189 -20.40 28.14 -10.56
CA ASP A 189 -19.04 28.65 -10.43
C ASP A 189 -18.17 28.05 -11.53
N LEU A 190 -17.29 28.89 -12.09
CA LEU A 190 -16.35 28.51 -13.14
C LEU A 190 -14.89 28.51 -12.65
N ALA A 191 -14.64 29.04 -11.46
CA ALA A 191 -13.29 29.20 -10.95
C ALA A 191 -12.67 27.84 -10.58
N ALA A 192 -11.51 27.58 -11.18
CA ALA A 192 -10.55 26.63 -10.62
C ALA A 192 -10.03 27.19 -9.30
N ASP A 193 -9.78 26.30 -8.35
CA ASP A 193 -9.39 26.69 -6.99
C ASP A 193 -8.47 25.65 -6.38
N SER A 194 -7.59 26.08 -5.49
CA SER A 194 -6.66 25.21 -4.78
C SER A 194 -6.60 25.68 -3.34
N GLN A 195 -7.04 24.81 -2.43
CA GLN A 195 -7.08 25.10 -1.01
C GLN A 195 -6.35 24.02 -0.23
N GLN A 196 -5.83 24.36 0.94
CA GLN A 196 -5.14 23.44 1.83
C GLN A 196 -5.35 23.79 3.30
N ILE A 197 -5.31 22.77 4.15
CA ILE A 197 -5.34 22.91 5.61
C ILE A 197 -4.24 22.07 6.27
N ASN A 198 -3.91 22.42 7.51
CA ASN A 198 -3.11 21.56 8.36
C ASN A 198 -4.04 20.65 9.17
N VAL A 199 -3.80 19.34 9.11
CA VAL A 199 -4.47 18.34 9.95
C VAL A 199 -3.46 17.84 10.98
N ILE A 200 -3.81 17.91 12.26
CA ILE A 200 -3.03 17.27 13.32
C ILE A 200 -3.58 15.87 13.51
N ALA A 201 -2.80 14.87 13.09
CA ALA A 201 -3.17 13.47 13.20
C ALA A 201 -2.54 12.87 14.45
N ASP A 202 -3.36 12.36 15.37
CA ASP A 202 -2.90 11.78 16.64
C ASP A 202 -2.84 10.25 16.57
#